data_AF-A0A0B7FQ96-F1
#
_entry.id   AF-A0A0B7FQ96-F1
#
_cell.length_a   1.000
_cell.length_b   1.000
_cell.length_c   1.000
_cell.angle_alpha   90.00
_cell.angle_beta   90.00
_cell.angle_gamma   90.00
#
_symmetry.space_group_name_H-M   'P 1'
#
loop_
_entity.id
_entity.type
_entity.pdbx_description
1 polymer ?
#
loop_
_entity_poly.entity_id
_entity_poly.type
_entity_poly.pdbx_seq_one_letter_code
_entity_poly.pdbx_strand_id
1 'polypeptide(L)'
;MELVEHEEFLKRLAELFERCNSSKGSIWLTHKRLTHEPNGPPEGAGSDREYPCLVRAVDGRDVKFSTTVSSTELPKFHAAYSALLRQSMLGLRKRDKKKEKAKAEAAVARKQKLETDVVVTGSKRGRGRAKRQRKVKAAIKQQETRKLIAEKQLPKTANKKA
;
A
#
# COMPACT_ATOMS: atom_id res chain seq x y z
N MET A 1 6.87 -9.36 30.03
CA MET A 1 6.14 -9.72 28.80
C MET A 1 6.15 -11.22 28.74
N GLU A 2 4.98 -11.84 28.75
CA GLU A 2 4.84 -13.30 28.87
C GLU A 2 5.07 -13.98 27.52
N LEU A 3 5.80 -15.10 27.50
CA LEU A 3 5.95 -15.94 26.31
C LEU A 3 4.88 -17.02 26.34
N VAL A 4 4.10 -17.12 25.28
CA VAL A 4 2.89 -17.93 25.20
C VAL A 4 2.91 -18.79 23.93
N GLU A 5 2.30 -19.97 24.00
CA GLU A 5 2.15 -20.88 22.85
C GLU A 5 1.24 -20.26 21.77
N HIS A 6 1.35 -20.75 20.54
CA HIS A 6 0.66 -20.19 19.38
C HIS A 6 -0.87 -20.13 19.52
N GLU A 7 -1.50 -21.21 19.99
CA GLU A 7 -2.95 -21.26 20.13
C GLU A 7 -3.45 -20.31 21.22
N GLU A 8 -2.74 -20.28 22.35
CA GLU A 8 -3.09 -19.42 23.47
C GLU A 8 -2.84 -17.93 23.12
N PHE A 9 -1.80 -17.63 22.34
CA PHE A 9 -1.58 -16.30 21.78
C PHE A 9 -2.78 -15.83 20.95
N LEU A 10 -3.31 -16.69 20.08
CA LEU A 10 -4.46 -16.36 19.23
C LEU A 10 -5.75 -16.20 20.04
N LYS A 11 -5.99 -17.05 21.05
CA LYS A 11 -7.14 -16.93 21.96
C LYS A 11 -7.11 -15.63 22.74
N ARG A 12 -5.98 -15.33 23.41
CA ARG A 12 -5.81 -14.08 24.18
C ARG A 12 -5.92 -12.85 23.27
N LEU A 13 -5.42 -12.94 22.02
CA LEU A 13 -5.55 -11.85 21.06
C LEU A 13 -7.00 -11.63 20.61
N ALA A 14 -7.78 -12.69 20.42
CA ALA A 14 -9.21 -12.59 20.10
C ALA A 14 -9.98 -11.86 21.22
N GLU A 15 -9.77 -12.26 22.48
CA GLU A 15 -10.38 -11.59 23.63
C GLU A 15 -9.99 -10.11 23.72
N LEU A 16 -8.74 -9.79 23.40
CA LEU A 16 -8.24 -8.41 23.41
C LEU A 16 -8.95 -7.56 22.34
N PHE A 17 -9.19 -8.11 21.14
CA PHE A 17 -9.98 -7.43 20.12
C PHE A 17 -11.44 -7.19 20.56
N GLU A 18 -12.08 -8.16 21.20
CA GLU A 18 -13.45 -8.00 21.71
C GLU A 18 -13.55 -6.92 22.80
N ARG A 19 -12.58 -6.88 23.71
CA ARG A 19 -12.47 -5.84 24.74
C ARG A 19 -12.24 -4.46 24.13
N CYS A 20 -11.37 -4.35 23.13
CA CYS A 20 -11.08 -3.10 22.43
C CYS A 20 -12.19 -2.66 21.46
N ASN A 21 -13.09 -3.55 21.05
CA ASN A 21 -14.27 -3.18 20.28
C ASN A 21 -15.34 -2.54 21.18
N SER A 22 -15.47 -3.02 22.43
CA SER A 22 -16.41 -2.46 23.41
C SER A 22 -15.89 -1.21 24.11
N SER A 23 -14.58 -1.14 24.33
CA SER A 23 -13.91 -0.03 25.04
C SER A 23 -12.98 0.74 24.11
N LYS A 24 -12.80 2.04 24.34
CA LYS A 24 -11.83 2.84 23.57
C LYS A 24 -10.41 2.36 23.94
N GLY A 25 -9.75 1.70 23.00
CA GLY A 25 -8.40 1.14 23.16
C GLY A 25 -7.61 1.16 21.86
N SER A 26 -6.36 0.77 21.94
CA SER A 26 -5.49 0.59 20.77
C SER A 26 -4.61 -0.61 21.02
N ILE A 27 -4.46 -1.44 19.99
CA ILE A 27 -3.72 -2.69 20.08
C ILE A 27 -2.49 -2.56 19.20
N TRP A 28 -1.33 -2.73 19.81
CA TRP A 28 -0.05 -2.71 19.12
C TRP A 28 0.41 -4.14 18.88
N LEU A 29 0.42 -4.53 17.60
CA LEU A 29 1.00 -5.78 17.13
C LEU A 29 2.34 -5.48 16.50
N THR A 30 3.40 -6.16 16.96
CA THR A 30 4.75 -5.99 16.42
C THR A 30 5.32 -7.33 15.99
N HIS A 31 5.83 -7.39 14.76
CA HIS A 31 6.54 -8.55 14.21
C HIS A 31 8.01 -8.17 14.07
N LYS A 32 8.90 -8.91 14.73
CA LYS A 32 10.35 -8.70 14.65
C LYS A 32 11.05 -10.02 14.44
N ARG A 33 12.14 -10.01 13.66
CA ARG A 33 13.09 -11.13 13.63
C ARG A 33 13.71 -11.28 15.01
N LEU A 34 13.67 -12.48 15.59
CA LEU A 34 14.36 -12.77 16.82
C LEU A 34 15.83 -13.08 16.48
N THR A 35 16.74 -12.12 16.72
CA THR A 35 18.18 -12.28 16.47
C THR A 35 18.97 -12.69 17.70
N HIS A 36 18.46 -12.37 18.90
CA HIS A 36 19.11 -12.67 20.16
C HIS A 36 18.62 -14.00 20.73
N GLU A 37 19.47 -15.03 20.59
CA GLU A 37 19.43 -16.24 21.40
C GLU A 37 20.32 -16.01 22.64
N PRO A 38 19.87 -16.34 23.87
CA PRO A 38 20.67 -16.11 25.09
C PRO A 38 22.00 -16.89 25.11
N ASN A 39 22.09 -17.98 24.33
CA ASN A 39 23.32 -18.76 24.12
C ASN A 39 23.79 -18.74 22.65
N GLY A 40 23.38 -17.72 21.88
CA GLY A 40 23.69 -17.61 20.46
C GLY A 40 25.06 -16.98 20.17
N PRO A 41 25.70 -17.31 19.04
CA PRO A 41 26.88 -16.59 18.56
C PRO A 41 26.60 -15.09 18.37
N PRO A 42 27.61 -14.21 18.48
CA PRO A 42 27.43 -12.75 18.39
C PRO A 42 26.73 -12.31 17.10
N GLU A 43 25.96 -11.22 17.18
CA GLU A 43 25.24 -10.65 16.04
C GLU A 43 26.19 -10.36 14.86
N GLY A 44 25.92 -10.96 13.70
CA GLY A 44 26.73 -10.80 12.48
C GLY A 44 27.15 -12.10 11.78
N ALA A 45 26.86 -13.27 12.36
CA ALA A 45 27.22 -14.55 11.76
C ALA A 45 26.22 -15.01 10.68
N GLY A 46 26.49 -14.65 9.42
CA GLY A 46 26.01 -15.34 8.20
C GLY A 46 24.58 -15.06 7.75
N SER A 47 24.42 -14.79 6.44
CA SER A 47 23.14 -14.58 5.75
C SER A 47 22.22 -15.81 5.68
N ASP A 48 22.75 -17.00 5.99
CA ASP A 48 22.09 -18.28 5.70
C ASP A 48 21.40 -18.91 6.92
N ARG A 49 21.29 -18.18 8.03
CA ARG A 49 20.58 -18.66 9.22
C ARG A 49 19.09 -18.36 9.12
N GLU A 50 18.27 -19.37 9.40
CA GLU A 50 16.84 -19.18 9.65
C GLU A 50 16.62 -18.60 11.04
N TYR A 51 15.80 -17.56 11.14
CA TYR A 51 15.48 -16.91 12.41
C TYR A 51 13.99 -16.96 12.64
N PRO A 52 13.54 -17.33 13.85
CA PRO A 52 12.14 -17.28 14.19
C PRO A 52 11.64 -15.82 14.23
N CYS A 53 10.35 -15.65 13.97
CA CYS A 53 9.65 -14.39 14.06
C CYS A 53 9.03 -14.23 15.45
N LEU A 54 9.42 -13.18 16.17
CA LEU A 54 8.79 -12.78 17.42
C LEU A 54 7.58 -11.89 17.13
N VAL A 55 6.41 -12.34 17.55
CA VAL A 55 5.15 -11.60 17.48
C VAL A 55 4.79 -11.13 18.88
N ARG A 56 4.50 -9.84 19.06
CA ARG A 56 4.10 -9.26 20.35
C ARG A 56 2.78 -8.53 20.21
N ALA A 57 1.91 -8.67 21.20
CA ALA A 57 0.66 -7.93 21.33
C ALA A 57 0.65 -7.12 22.64
N VAL A 58 0.26 -5.85 22.55
CA VAL A 58 0.23 -4.91 23.67
C VAL A 58 -1.01 -4.03 23.57
N ASP A 59 -1.70 -3.79 24.70
CA ASP A 59 -2.88 -2.90 24.81
C ASP A 59 -2.53 -1.54 25.46
N GLY A 60 -1.24 -1.19 25.51
CA GLY A 60 -0.72 0.04 26.13
C GLY A 60 -0.77 0.08 27.66
N ARG A 61 -1.51 -0.84 28.29
CA ARG A 61 -1.64 -1.00 29.74
C ARG A 61 -0.84 -2.22 30.22
N ASP A 62 -1.53 -3.20 30.81
CA ASP A 62 -0.93 -4.33 31.52
C ASP A 62 -0.81 -5.59 30.64
N VAL A 63 -1.68 -5.74 29.65
CA VAL A 63 -1.69 -6.94 28.79
C VAL A 63 -0.55 -6.86 27.78
N LYS A 64 0.47 -7.71 27.99
CA LYS A 64 1.69 -7.80 27.17
C LYS A 64 2.14 -9.25 27.05
N PHE A 65 1.83 -9.88 25.93
CA PHE A 65 2.21 -11.26 25.63
C PHE A 65 2.86 -11.37 24.25
N SER A 66 3.62 -12.43 24.07
CA SER A 66 4.42 -12.67 22.86
C SER A 66 4.49 -14.14 22.51
N THR A 67 4.75 -14.45 21.25
CA THR A 67 4.97 -15.82 20.76
C THR A 67 6.10 -15.84 19.74
N THR A 68 6.88 -16.92 19.71
CA THR A 68 8.04 -17.11 18.83
C THR A 68 7.70 -18.12 17.74
N VAL A 69 7.53 -17.66 16.51
CA VAL A 69 7.08 -18.50 15.38
C VAL A 69 8.28 -18.96 14.56
N SER A 70 8.45 -20.28 14.45
CA SER A 70 9.47 -20.90 13.61
C SER A 70 9.15 -20.75 12.11
N SER A 71 10.14 -20.90 11.23
CA SER A 71 9.94 -20.83 9.76
C SER A 71 8.95 -21.90 9.28
N THR A 72 9.05 -23.11 9.83
CA THR A 72 8.23 -24.27 9.48
C THR A 72 6.75 -24.10 9.81
N GLU A 73 6.43 -23.44 10.92
CA GLU A 73 5.06 -23.28 11.41
C GLU A 73 4.42 -21.95 11.00
N LEU A 74 5.24 -21.02 10.48
CA LEU A 74 4.80 -19.72 9.98
C LEU A 74 3.56 -19.76 9.07
N PRO A 75 3.48 -20.62 8.03
CA PRO A 75 2.31 -20.64 7.17
C PRO A 75 1.03 -21.07 7.91
N LYS A 76 1.12 -22.01 8.85
CA LYS A 76 -0.02 -22.46 9.67
C LYS A 76 -0.48 -21.35 10.62
N PHE A 77 0.47 -20.75 11.33
CA PHE A 77 0.19 -19.63 12.24
C PHE A 77 -0.42 -18.44 11.48
N HIS A 78 0.15 -18.07 10.33
CA HIS A 78 -0.32 -16.94 9.54
C HIS A 78 -1.72 -17.15 8.96
N ALA A 79 -2.09 -18.39 8.59
CA ALA A 79 -3.44 -18.70 8.14
C ALA A 79 -4.48 -18.42 9.25
N ALA A 80 -4.25 -18.94 10.46
CA ALA A 80 -5.14 -18.72 11.61
C ALA A 80 -5.14 -17.25 12.07
N TYR A 81 -3.96 -16.64 12.16
CA TYR A 81 -3.77 -15.25 12.54
C TYR A 81 -4.45 -14.27 11.57
N SER A 82 -4.29 -14.47 10.25
CA SER A 82 -4.90 -13.60 9.25
C SER A 82 -6.43 -13.74 9.19
N ALA A 83 -6.95 -14.94 9.44
CA ALA A 83 -8.39 -15.17 9.60
C ALA A 83 -8.94 -14.39 10.80
N LEU A 84 -8.25 -14.48 11.95
CA LEU A 84 -8.60 -13.73 13.16
C LEU A 84 -8.62 -12.21 12.89
N LEU A 85 -7.56 -11.65 12.31
CA LEU A 85 -7.50 -10.21 12.01
C LEU A 85 -8.64 -9.74 11.11
N ARG A 86 -9.00 -10.52 10.08
CA ARG A 86 -10.11 -10.20 9.18
C ARG A 86 -11.45 -10.22 9.88
N GLN A 87 -11.64 -11.14 10.82
CA GLN A 87 -12.87 -11.25 11.62
C GLN A 87 -12.98 -10.14 12.66
N SER A 88 -11.86 -9.73 13.27
CA SER A 88 -11.84 -8.72 14.34
C SER A 88 -11.93 -7.28 13.81
N MET A 89 -11.35 -6.97 12.63
CA MET A 89 -11.25 -5.61 12.10
C MET A 89 -12.40 -5.19 11.17
N LEU A 90 -13.65 -5.38 11.60
CA LEU A 90 -14.84 -5.06 10.79
C LEU A 90 -15.24 -3.57 10.82
N GLY A 91 -14.78 -2.81 11.81
CA GLY A 91 -15.18 -1.43 12.06
C GLY A 91 -14.62 -0.38 11.10
N LEU A 92 -13.80 -0.76 10.10
CA LEU A 92 -13.24 0.20 9.16
C LEU A 92 -14.31 0.67 8.16
N ARG A 93 -14.24 1.96 7.80
CA ARG A 93 -15.09 2.52 6.74
C ARG A 93 -14.86 1.73 5.44
N LYS A 94 -15.96 1.23 4.87
CA LYS A 94 -15.93 0.50 3.61
C LYS A 94 -15.31 1.37 2.51
N ARG A 95 -14.50 0.74 1.67
CA ARG A 95 -13.88 1.38 0.50
C ARG A 95 -14.97 1.83 -0.48
N ASP A 96 -15.00 3.12 -0.80
CA ASP A 96 -15.93 3.72 -1.76
C ASP A 96 -15.55 3.32 -3.20
N LYS A 97 -15.85 2.07 -3.59
CA LYS A 97 -15.52 1.51 -4.92
C LYS A 97 -15.99 2.41 -6.07
N LYS A 98 -17.14 3.08 -5.92
CA LYS A 98 -17.68 4.03 -6.90
C LYS A 98 -16.77 5.24 -7.11
N LYS A 99 -16.26 5.83 -6.02
CA LYS A 99 -15.39 7.01 -6.08
C LYS A 99 -14.05 6.69 -6.73
N GLU A 100 -13.50 5.53 -6.42
CA GLU A 100 -12.25 5.09 -7.03
C GLU A 100 -12.40 4.68 -8.48
N LYS A 101 -13.47 3.96 -8.84
CA LYS A 101 -13.77 3.64 -10.22
C LYS A 101 -13.93 4.92 -11.05
N ALA A 102 -14.66 5.90 -10.53
CA ALA A 102 -14.80 7.20 -11.18
C ALA A 102 -13.46 7.94 -11.35
N LYS A 103 -12.55 7.88 -10.36
CA LYS A 103 -11.20 8.43 -10.48
C LYS A 103 -10.37 7.69 -11.53
N ALA A 104 -10.45 6.37 -11.59
CA ALA A 104 -9.75 5.55 -12.56
C ALA A 104 -10.27 5.81 -13.99
N GLU A 105 -11.59 5.81 -14.18
CA GLU A 105 -12.25 6.14 -15.46
C GLU A 105 -11.92 7.57 -15.90
N ALA A 106 -11.91 8.55 -14.97
CA ALA A 106 -11.50 9.92 -15.29
C ALA A 106 -10.03 10.03 -15.70
N ALA A 107 -9.13 9.25 -15.07
CA ALA A 107 -7.73 9.19 -15.46
C ALA A 107 -7.54 8.56 -16.85
N VAL A 108 -8.28 7.48 -17.15
CA VAL A 108 -8.28 6.84 -18.47
C VAL A 108 -8.85 7.79 -19.53
N ALA A 109 -9.99 8.43 -19.28
CA ALA A 109 -10.58 9.40 -20.19
C ALA A 109 -9.67 10.60 -20.43
N ARG A 110 -8.91 11.05 -19.42
CA ARG A 110 -7.90 12.11 -19.57
C ARG A 110 -6.73 11.66 -20.45
N LYS A 111 -6.25 10.42 -20.29
CA LYS A 111 -5.21 9.83 -21.16
C LYS A 111 -5.71 9.69 -22.60
N GLN A 112 -6.92 9.16 -22.80
CA GLN A 112 -7.54 9.05 -24.12
C GLN A 112 -7.71 10.42 -24.78
N LYS A 113 -8.18 11.45 -24.06
CA LYS A 113 -8.28 12.83 -24.59
C LYS A 113 -6.94 13.44 -24.95
N LEU A 114 -5.86 13.04 -24.27
CA LEU A 114 -4.49 13.44 -24.60
C LEU A 114 -3.97 12.70 -25.84
N GLU A 115 -4.43 11.48 -26.09
CA GLU A 115 -4.02 10.61 -27.22
C GLU A 115 -4.82 10.88 -28.50
N THR A 116 -6.10 11.22 -28.40
CA THR A 116 -6.92 11.60 -29.55
C THR A 116 -6.47 12.93 -30.13
N ASP A 117 -6.20 12.95 -31.45
CA ASP A 117 -5.80 14.16 -32.15
C ASP A 117 -6.99 15.10 -32.40
N VAL A 118 -6.81 16.39 -32.15
CA VAL A 118 -7.81 17.41 -32.46
C VAL A 118 -7.85 17.65 -33.97
N VAL A 119 -8.88 17.10 -34.63
CA VAL A 119 -9.12 17.32 -36.07
C VAL A 119 -9.55 18.77 -36.33
N VAL A 120 -8.69 19.54 -37.00
CA VAL A 120 -8.95 20.94 -37.37
C VAL A 120 -9.82 21.00 -38.62
N THR A 121 -11.14 21.07 -38.45
CA THR A 121 -12.11 21.27 -39.54
C THR A 121 -12.65 22.70 -39.62
N GLY A 122 -12.94 23.20 -40.83
CA GLY A 122 -13.62 24.48 -41.08
C GLY A 122 -12.93 25.44 -42.06
N SER A 123 -13.65 26.48 -42.49
CA SER A 123 -13.17 27.52 -43.42
C SER A 123 -12.05 28.38 -42.82
N LYS A 124 -11.09 28.79 -43.65
CA LYS A 124 -9.95 29.65 -43.24
C LYS A 124 -10.36 31.13 -43.10
N ARG A 125 -11.41 31.55 -43.82
CA ARG A 125 -11.93 32.92 -43.87
C ARG A 125 -13.46 32.91 -43.69
N GLY A 126 -14.04 34.01 -43.21
CA GLY A 126 -15.48 34.17 -43.02
C GLY A 126 -16.07 33.35 -41.86
N ARG A 127 -17.37 33.02 -41.98
CA ARG A 127 -18.13 32.26 -40.98
C ARG A 127 -17.45 30.91 -40.72
N GLY A 128 -17.07 30.64 -39.47
CA GLY A 128 -16.35 29.41 -39.08
C GLY A 128 -14.86 29.60 -38.76
N ARG A 129 -14.25 30.74 -39.13
CA ARG A 129 -12.84 31.06 -38.81
C ARG A 129 -12.55 30.99 -37.31
N ALA A 130 -13.40 31.57 -36.47
CA ALA A 130 -13.21 31.56 -35.01
C ALA A 130 -13.21 30.13 -34.43
N LYS A 131 -14.08 29.25 -34.93
CA LYS A 131 -14.13 27.83 -34.53
C LYS A 131 -12.86 27.10 -34.95
N ARG A 132 -12.36 27.35 -36.17
CA ARG A 132 -11.07 26.81 -36.66
C ARG A 132 -9.90 27.30 -35.80
N GLN A 133 -9.83 28.59 -35.48
CA GLN A 133 -8.76 29.14 -34.63
C GLN A 133 -8.72 28.52 -33.23
N ARG A 134 -9.89 28.30 -32.60
CA ARG A 134 -9.98 27.61 -31.31
C ARG A 134 -9.43 26.18 -31.38
N LYS A 135 -9.77 25.45 -32.45
CA LYS A 135 -9.24 24.08 -32.68
C LYS A 135 -7.73 24.06 -32.92
N VAL A 136 -7.21 25.00 -33.70
CA VAL A 136 -5.75 25.14 -33.92
C VAL A 136 -5.01 25.41 -32.61
N LYS A 137 -5.50 26.35 -31.79
CA LYS A 137 -4.92 26.62 -30.47
C LYS A 137 -4.97 25.39 -29.55
N ALA A 138 -6.06 24.62 -29.60
CA ALA A 138 -6.20 23.38 -28.82
C ALA A 138 -5.21 22.30 -29.28
N ALA A 139 -5.00 22.14 -30.59
CA ALA A 139 -4.04 21.19 -31.14
C ALA A 139 -2.58 21.54 -30.77
N ILE A 140 -2.20 22.82 -30.87
CA ILE A 140 -0.88 23.29 -30.45
C ILE A 140 -0.65 22.98 -28.96
N LYS A 141 -1.62 23.33 -28.11
CA LYS A 141 -1.54 23.06 -26.67
C LYS A 141 -1.43 21.56 -26.36
N GLN A 142 -2.17 20.71 -27.07
CA GLN A 142 -2.05 19.25 -26.91
C GLN A 142 -0.64 18.76 -27.26
N GLN A 143 -0.08 19.20 -28.39
CA GLN A 143 1.28 18.84 -28.80
C GLN A 143 2.33 19.29 -27.78
N GLU A 144 2.22 20.51 -27.25
CA GLU A 144 3.10 21.00 -26.17
C GLU A 144 2.99 20.13 -24.92
N THR A 145 1.78 19.78 -24.49
CA THR A 145 1.59 18.91 -23.32
C THR A 145 2.14 17.50 -23.54
N ARG A 146 2.02 16.93 -24.74
CA ARG A 146 2.61 15.62 -25.08
C ARG A 146 4.14 15.68 -25.02
N LYS A 147 4.75 16.74 -25.56
CA LYS A 147 6.20 16.95 -25.50
C LYS A 147 6.70 17.05 -24.05
N LEU A 148 6.03 17.85 -23.21
CA LEU A 148 6.36 17.96 -21.79
C LEU A 148 6.22 16.63 -21.02
N ILE A 149 5.23 15.79 -21.38
CA ILE A 149 5.06 14.48 -20.77
C ILE A 149 6.17 13.52 -21.22
N ALA A 150 6.52 13.53 -22.51
CA ALA A 150 7.61 12.71 -23.05
C ALA A 150 8.96 13.07 -22.40
N GLU A 151 9.25 14.37 -22.25
CA GLU A 151 10.45 14.88 -21.59
C GLU A 151 10.55 14.45 -20.11
N LYS A 152 9.41 14.39 -19.41
CA LYS A 152 9.35 13.91 -18.02
C LYS A 152 9.45 12.39 -17.87
N GLN A 153 9.09 11.62 -18.90
CA GLN A 153 9.15 10.16 -18.87
C GLN A 153 10.51 9.61 -19.31
N LEU A 154 11.32 10.39 -20.02
CA LEU A 154 12.70 10.02 -20.27
C LEU A 154 13.45 9.89 -18.92
N PRO A 155 14.13 8.76 -18.65
CA PRO A 155 14.96 8.66 -17.47
C PRO A 155 15.99 9.78 -17.53
N LYS A 156 16.17 10.53 -16.44
CA LYS A 156 17.32 11.43 -16.28
C LYS A 156 18.57 10.58 -16.36
N THR A 157 19.07 10.36 -17.57
CA THR A 157 20.31 9.65 -17.83
C THR A 157 21.42 10.45 -17.19
N ALA A 158 22.02 9.84 -16.17
CA ALA A 158 23.36 10.03 -15.65
C ALA A 158 23.93 11.46 -15.70
N ASN A 159 23.91 12.13 -14.55
CA ASN A 159 25.02 13.00 -14.18
C ASN A 159 25.58 12.54 -12.83
N LYS A 160 26.18 11.34 -12.83
CA LYS A 160 27.24 10.95 -11.91
C LYS A 160 28.50 10.89 -12.78
N LYS A 161 29.13 12.04 -12.99
CA LYS A 161 30.53 12.10 -13.46
C LYS A 161 31.42 11.85 -12.24
N ALA A 162 32.43 11.03 -12.50
CA ALA A 162 33.63 10.68 -11.74
C ALA A 162 33.89 11.45 -10.44
#